data_AF-A0A251UK32-F1
#
_entry.id   AF-A0A251UK32-F1
#
_cell.length_a   1.000
_cell.length_b   1.000
_cell.length_c   1.000
_cell.angle_alpha   90.00
_cell.angle_beta   90.00
_cell.angle_gamma   90.00
#
_symmetry.space_group_name_H-M   'P 1'
#
loop_
_entity.id
_entity.type
_entity.pdbx_description
1 polymer ?
#
loop_
_entity_poly.entity_id
_entity_poly.type
_entity_poly.pdbx_seq_one_letter_code
_entity_poly.pdbx_strand_id
1 'polypeptide(L)' 'MYAKCGAITTARKLFDLMNDRHVTTWNAMIDGYGTHGYGTEAIKLFEEMEAVISSQTI' A
#
# COMPACT_ATOMS: atom_id res chain seq x y z
N MET A 1 0.41 -8.91 -7.46
CA MET A 1 0.32 -9.15 -8.92
C MET A 1 -0.08 -7.90 -9.68
N TYR A 2 -1.26 -7.31 -9.43
CA TYR A 2 -1.71 -6.11 -10.17
C TYR A 2 -0.74 -4.93 -10.12
N ALA A 3 -0.19 -4.64 -8.94
CA ALA A 3 0.77 -3.55 -8.77
C ALA A 3 2.09 -3.82 -9.52
N LYS A 4 2.57 -5.07 -9.54
CA LYS A 4 3.80 -5.46 -10.25
C LYS A 4 3.68 -5.47 -11.77
N CYS A 5 2.45 -5.48 -12.31
CA CYS A 5 2.18 -5.50 -13.75
C CYS A 5 1.84 -4.12 -14.32
N GLY A 6 2.07 -3.03 -13.57
CA GLY A 6 1.74 -1.67 -14.01
C GLY A 6 0.28 -1.25 -13.84
N ALA A 7 -0.60 -2.16 -13.41
CA ALA A 7 -2.01 -1.86 -13.13
C ALA A 7 -2.18 -1.25 -11.72
N ILE A 8 -1.38 -0.21 -11.41
CA ILE A 8 -1.30 0.42 -10.08
C ILE A 8 -2.65 0.97 -9.64
N THR A 9 -3.39 1.63 -10.54
CA THR A 9 -4.72 2.18 -10.22
C THR A 9 -5.71 1.09 -9.81
N THR A 10 -5.69 -0.06 -10.49
CA THR A 10 -6.54 -1.21 -10.15
C THR A 10 -6.11 -1.84 -8.83
N ALA A 11 -4.79 -1.98 -8.62
CA ALA A 11 -4.24 -2.49 -7.37
C ALA A 11 -4.65 -1.62 -6.17
N ARG A 12 -4.59 -0.28 -6.32
CA ARG A 12 -5.04 0.69 -5.32
C ARG A 12 -6.52 0.50 -4.97
N LYS A 13 -7.39 0.43 -5.97
CA LYS A 13 -8.83 0.23 -5.75
C LYS A 13 -9.11 -1.06 -4.98
N LEU A 14 -8.42 -2.16 -5.33
CA LEU A 14 -8.56 -3.41 -4.59
C LEU A 14 -8.06 -3.28 -3.16
N PHE A 15 -6.92 -2.62 -2.96
CA PHE A 15 -6.36 -2.36 -1.64
C PHE A 15 -7.32 -1.53 -0.76
N ASP A 16 -7.99 -0.52 -1.33
CA ASP A 16 -8.97 0.32 -0.62
C ASP A 16 -10.19 -0.48 -0.16
N LEU A 17 -10.61 -1.46 -0.95
CA LEU A 17 -11.74 -2.34 -0.65
C LEU A 17 -11.44 -3.42 0.40
N MET A 18 -10.16 -3.60 0.78
CA MET A 18 -9.78 -4.58 1.79
C MET A 18 -10.11 -4.06 3.20
N ASN A 19 -11.03 -4.73 3.88
CA ASN A 19 -11.37 -4.42 5.28
C ASN A 19 -10.25 -4.80 6.26
N ASP A 20 -9.48 -5.83 5.93
CA ASP A 20 -8.31 -6.26 6.72
C ASP A 20 -7.06 -6.20 5.84
N ARG A 21 -6.10 -5.37 6.25
CA ARG A 21 -4.85 -5.13 5.53
C ARG A 21 -3.69 -5.52 6.42
N HIS A 22 -3.10 -6.67 6.13
CA HIS A 22 -1.87 -7.12 6.79
C HIS A 22 -0.65 -6.38 6.24
N VAL A 23 0.44 -6.40 7.00
CA VAL A 23 1.76 -5.83 6.63
C VAL A 23 2.20 -6.25 5.22
N THR A 24 1.95 -7.50 4.84
CA THR A 24 2.26 -8.02 3.50
C THR A 24 1.47 -7.33 2.38
N THR A 25 0.21 -6.95 2.63
CA THR A 25 -0.65 -6.21 1.69
C THR A 25 -0.15 -4.78 1.51
N TRP A 26 0.21 -4.09 2.59
CA TRP A 26 0.84 -2.76 2.56
C TRP A 26 2.15 -2.80 1.76
N ASN A 27 3.04 -3.73 2.11
CA ASN A 27 4.33 -3.88 1.43
C ASN A 27 4.18 -4.13 -0.07
N ALA A 28 3.20 -4.95 -0.48
CA ALA A 28 2.96 -5.22 -1.89
C ALA A 28 2.50 -3.97 -2.68
N MET A 29 1.75 -3.06 -2.04
CA MET A 29 1.29 -1.82 -2.66
C MET A 29 2.39 -0.76 -2.67
N ILE A 30 3.16 -0.64 -1.59
CA ILE A 30 4.33 0.26 -1.47
C ILE A 30 5.40 -0.11 -2.51
N ASP A 31 5.75 -1.40 -2.62
CA ASP A 31 6.67 -1.94 -3.64
C ASP A 31 6.14 -1.65 -5.06
N GLY A 32 4.83 -1.81 -5.26
CA GLY A 32 4.16 -1.45 -6.50
C GLY A 32 4.36 0.01 -6.88
N TYR A 33 4.11 0.94 -5.96
CA TYR A 33 4.32 2.37 -6.20
C TYR A 33 5.79 2.69 -6.47
N GLY A 34 6.72 2.17 -5.68
CA GLY A 34 8.15 2.39 -5.85
C GLY A 34 8.69 1.90 -7.20
N THR A 35 8.30 0.69 -7.62
CA THR A 35 8.74 0.08 -8.89
C THR A 35 8.20 0.78 -10.13
N HIS A 36 7.13 1.57 -10.02
CA HIS A 36 6.49 2.28 -11.13
C HIS A 36 6.71 3.80 -11.11
N GLY A 37 7.62 4.29 -10.26
CA GLY A 37 7.98 5.72 -10.22
C GLY A 37 7.07 6.60 -9.38
N TYR A 38 6.12 6.02 -8.63
CA TYR A 38 5.20 6.72 -7.73
C TYR A 38 5.79 6.80 -6.30
N GLY A 39 7.02 7.29 -6.19
CA GLY A 39 7.75 7.29 -4.92
C GLY A 39 7.07 8.11 -3.81
N THR A 40 6.41 9.20 -4.16
CA THR A 40 5.68 10.04 -3.21
C THR A 40 4.48 9.30 -2.62
N GLU A 41 3.74 8.56 -3.45
CA GLU A 41 2.61 7.74 -3.05
C GLU A 41 3.06 6.55 -2.20
N ALA A 42 4.22 5.96 -2.50
CA ALA A 42 4.83 4.91 -1.69
C ALA A 42 5.12 5.39 -0.26
N ILE A 43 5.71 6.59 -0.11
CA ILE A 43 6.02 7.19 1.19
C ILE A 43 4.74 7.50 1.97
N LYS A 44 3.77 8.18 1.35
CA LYS A 44 2.47 8.47 1.99
C LYS A 44 1.79 7.21 2.48
N LEU A 45 1.83 6.14 1.69
CA LEU A 45 1.21 4.88 2.06
C LEU A 45 1.94 4.19 3.23
N PHE A 46 3.26 4.35 3.33
CA PHE A 46 4.03 3.87 4.48
C PHE A 46 3.67 4.65 5.76
N GLU A 47 3.54 5.97 5.68
CA GLU A 47 3.09 6.80 6.81
C GLU A 47 1.69 6.41 7.30
N GLU A 48 0.76 6.13 6.38
CA GLU A 48 -0.57 5.59 6.70
C GLU A 48 -0.48 4.23 7.42
N MET A 49 0.39 3.34 6.96
CA MET A 49 0.62 2.05 7.58
C MET A 49 1.13 2.19 9.03
N GLU A 50 2.12 3.06 9.25
CA GLU A 50 2.67 3.32 10.59
C GLU A 50 1.63 3.92 11.52
N ALA A 51 0.79 4.84 11.05
CA ALA A 51 -0.29 5.42 11.83
C ALA A 51 -1.31 4.34 12.27
N VAL A 52 -1.68 3.43 11.37
CA VAL A 52 -2.60 2.32 11.68
C VAL A 52 -1.98 1.37 12.71
N ILE A 53 -0.72 0.98 12.56
CA ILE A 53 -0.05 0.06 13.49
C ILE A 53 0.16 0.71 14.87
N SER A 54 0.53 2.00 14.89
CA SER A 54 0.68 2.76 16.14
C SER A 54 -0.64 2.88 16.90
N SER A 55 -1.78 2.94 16.20
CA SER A 55 -3.11 2.99 16.82
C SER A 55 -3.58 1.67 17.45
N GLN A 56 -2.95 0.53 17.13
CA GLN A 56 -3.27 -0.78 17.71
C GLN A 56 -2.44 -1.12 18.95
N THR A 57 -1.51 -0.24 19.35
CA THR A 57 -0.58 -0.48 20.47
C THR A 57 -0.92 0.38 21.71
N ILE A 58 -2.14 0.92 21.80
CA ILE A 58 -2.64 1.69 22.97
C ILE A 58 -3.92 1.04 23.50
#